data_AF-A0A7V1ECP8-F1
#
_entry.id   AF-A0A7V1ECP8-F1
#
_cell.length_a   1.000
_cell.length_b   1.000
_cell.length_c   1.000
_cell.angle_alpha   90.00
_cell.angle_beta   90.00
_cell.angle_gamma   90.00
#
_symmetry.space_group_name_H-M   'P 1'
#
loop_
_entity.id
_entity.type
_entity.pdbx_description
1 polymer ?
#
loop_
_entity_poly.entity_id
_entity_poly.type
_entity_poly.pdbx_seq_one_letter_code
_entity_poly.pdbx_strand_id
1 'polypeptide(L)' 'EFVKEFGAVNKENVLKRVPSGFDPADPAAEYLKLKSFIVRKSFSDEEILHNSFVQKTASAFRTLKMLNDFLNKAL' A
#
# COMPACT_ATOMS: atom_id res chain seq x y z
N GLU A 1 -8.82 1.92 -9.47
CA GLU A 1 -7.56 1.44 -10.07
C GLU A 1 -6.58 0.93 -9.02
N PHE A 2 -6.22 1.72 -8.01
CA PHE A 2 -5.31 1.29 -6.93
C PHE A 2 -5.65 -0.07 -6.29
N VAL A 3 -6.89 -0.26 -5.82
CA VAL A 3 -7.32 -1.52 -5.19
C VAL A 3 -7.23 -2.71 -6.15
N LYS A 4 -7.44 -2.48 -7.45
CA LYS A 4 -7.30 -3.53 -8.47
C LYS A 4 -5.83 -3.91 -8.68
N GLU A 5 -4.93 -2.92 -8.59
CA GLU A 5 -3.51 -3.09 -8.86
C GLU A 5 -2.73 -3.64 -7.65
N PHE A 6 -3.09 -3.22 -6.44
CA PHE A 6 -2.35 -3.49 -5.22
C PHE A 6 -3.18 -4.19 -4.13
N GLY A 7 -4.48 -4.34 -4.31
CA GLY A 7 -5.38 -4.87 -3.29
C GLY A 7 -5.52 -3.92 -2.10
N ALA A 8 -4.82 -4.24 -1.02
CA ALA A 8 -4.83 -3.47 0.23
C ALA A 8 -3.40 -3.17 0.69
N VAL A 9 -3.26 -2.21 1.60
CA VAL A 9 -1.98 -1.94 2.29
C VAL A 9 -1.49 -3.20 2.99
N ASN A 10 -0.17 -3.37 2.99
CA ASN A 10 0.49 -4.53 3.58
C ASN A 10 0.22 -4.60 5.10
N LYS A 11 -0.10 -5.81 5.58
CA LYS A 11 -0.41 -6.10 6.98
C LYS A 11 0.53 -7.15 7.60
N GLU A 12 1.71 -7.39 7.01
CA GLU A 12 2.65 -8.39 7.52
C GLU A 12 3.18 -8.03 8.91
N ASN A 13 3.35 -6.73 9.19
CA ASN A 13 3.90 -6.26 10.46
C ASN A 13 2.98 -5.21 11.09
N VAL A 14 1.99 -5.69 11.83
CA VAL A 14 1.01 -4.85 12.54
C VAL A 14 1.14 -5.02 14.05
N LEU A 15 0.76 -3.98 14.79
CA LEU A 15 0.65 -4.03 16.24
C LEU A 15 -0.53 -4.92 16.66
N LYS A 16 -0.36 -5.66 17.76
CA LYS A 16 -1.43 -6.49 18.33
C LYS A 16 -2.57 -5.63 18.91
N ARG A 17 -2.23 -4.46 19.46
CA ARG A 17 -3.16 -3.54 20.11
C ARG A 17 -3.04 -2.16 19.47
N VAL A 18 -4.13 -1.42 19.51
CA VAL A 18 -4.15 0.02 19.18
C VAL A 18 -3.17 0.75 20.11
N PRO A 19 -2.36 1.70 19.61
CA PRO A 19 -1.45 2.46 20.45
C PRO A 19 -2.17 3.17 21.60
N SER A 20 -1.46 3.35 22.73
CA SER A 20 -2.01 4.08 23.87
C SER A 20 -2.37 5.51 23.47
N GLY A 21 -3.51 6.01 23.97
CA GLY A 21 -4.01 7.36 23.67
C GLY A 21 -4.99 7.44 22.51
N PHE A 22 -5.33 6.32 21.85
CA PHE A 22 -6.36 6.26 20.81
C PHE A 22 -7.53 5.36 21.22
N ASP A 23 -8.74 5.73 20.80
CA ASP A 23 -9.95 4.95 21.07
C ASP A 23 -9.98 3.68 20.19
N PRO A 24 -10.02 2.46 20.78
CA PRO A 24 -10.14 1.24 20.01
C PRO A 24 -11.48 1.07 19.28
N ALA A 25 -12.53 1.84 19.63
CA ALA A 25 -13.81 1.84 18.94
C ALA A 25 -13.84 2.77 17.70
N ASP A 26 -12.79 3.59 17.49
CA ASP A 26 -12.71 4.46 16.32
C ASP A 26 -12.65 3.62 15.02
N PRO A 27 -13.44 3.95 13.98
CA PRO A 27 -13.39 3.25 12.69
C PRO A 27 -11.99 3.20 12.05
N ALA A 28 -11.11 4.13 12.40
CA ALA A 28 -9.73 4.21 11.91
C ALA A 28 -8.71 3.48 12.80
N ALA A 29 -9.12 2.93 13.96
CA ALA A 29 -8.21 2.33 14.94
C ALA A 29 -7.34 1.20 14.37
N GLU A 30 -7.88 0.43 13.42
CA GLU A 30 -7.12 -0.64 12.75
C GLU A 30 -5.97 -0.12 11.87
N TYR A 31 -6.08 1.10 11.33
CA TYR A 31 -4.99 1.72 10.56
C TYR A 31 -3.86 2.21 11.47
N LEU A 32 -4.15 2.57 12.72
CA LEU A 32 -3.15 2.99 13.71
C LEU A 32 -2.24 1.84 14.17
N LYS A 33 -2.66 0.59 13.93
CA LYS A 33 -1.85 -0.61 14.20
C LYS A 33 -0.83 -0.87 13.11
N LEU A 34 -0.94 -0.24 11.94
CA LEU A 34 0.01 -0.40 10.85
C LEU A 34 1.34 0.27 11.20
N LYS A 35 2.45 -0.45 11.05
CA LYS A 35 3.80 0.13 11.23
C LYS A 35 4.34 0.76 9.94
N SER A 36 3.74 0.44 8.81
CA SER A 36 4.11 0.95 7.50
C SER A 36 2.89 1.00 6.60
N PHE A 37 2.83 2.04 5.76
CA PHE A 37 1.81 2.22 4.75
C PHE A 37 2.42 1.91 3.38
N ILE A 38 2.62 0.61 3.11
CA ILE A 38 3.24 0.15 1.87
C ILE A 38 2.32 -0.83 1.14
N VAL A 39 2.53 -0.96 -0.17
CA VAL A 39 1.92 -2.00 -1.01
C VAL A 39 3.01 -2.74 -1.77
N ARG A 40 2.71 -3.95 -2.22
CA ARG A 40 3.61 -4.75 -3.04
C ARG A 40 2.87 -5.24 -4.28
N LYS A 41 3.60 -5.30 -5.38
CA LYS A 41 3.20 -6.00 -6.60
C LYS A 41 4.35 -6.89 -7.02
N SER A 42 4.08 -8.17 -7.15
CA SER A 42 5.03 -9.15 -7.66
C SER A 42 4.85 -9.29 -9.17
N PHE A 43 5.93 -9.59 -9.86
CA PHE A 43 5.94 -9.91 -11.29
C PHE A 43 6.61 -11.27 -11.44
N SER A 44 6.13 -12.08 -12.38
CA SER A 44 6.82 -13.33 -12.72
C SER A 44 8.06 -13.06 -13.59
N ASP A 45 8.96 -14.03 -13.68
CA ASP A 45 10.15 -13.94 -14.52
C ASP A 45 9.78 -13.70 -15.99
N GLU A 46 8.71 -14.33 -16.48
CA GLU A 46 8.21 -14.12 -17.83
C GLU A 46 7.74 -12.69 -18.04
N GLU A 47 7.10 -12.07 -17.04
CA GLU A 47 6.65 -10.69 -17.14
C GLU A 47 7.82 -9.71 -17.15
N ILE A 48 8.88 -10.00 -16.39
CA ILE A 48 10.09 -9.18 -16.31
C ILE A 48 10.87 -9.23 -17.62
N LEU A 49 10.95 -10.40 -18.25
CA LEU A 49 11.65 -10.61 -19.52
C LEU A 49 10.88 -10.10 -20.74
N HIS A 50 9.59 -9.78 -20.59
CA HIS A 50 8.76 -9.32 -21.70
C HIS A 50 9.06 -7.85 -22.07
N ASN A 51 9.06 -7.53 -23.36
CA ASN A 51 9.34 -6.17 -23.86
C ASN A 51 8.40 -5.08 -23.31
N SER A 52 7.21 -5.46 -22.85
CA SER A 52 6.24 -4.53 -22.25
C SER A 52 6.48 -4.27 -20.75
N PHE A 53 7.48 -4.88 -20.13
CA PHE A 53 7.69 -4.81 -18.68
C PHE A 53 7.84 -3.37 -18.18
N VAL A 54 8.64 -2.56 -18.89
CA VAL A 54 8.85 -1.14 -18.54
C VAL A 54 7.52 -0.37 -18.52
N GLN A 55 6.65 -0.61 -19.49
CA GLN A 55 5.34 0.04 -19.56
C GLN A 55 4.40 -0.41 -18.44
N LYS A 56 4.40 -1.72 -18.12
CA LYS A 56 3.64 -2.28 -16.98
C LYS A 56 4.09 -1.64 -15.67
N THR A 57 5.39 -1.61 -15.42
CA THR A 57 5.98 -1.08 -14.19
C THR A 57 5.74 0.43 -14.06
N ALA A 58 5.90 1.20 -15.15
CA ALA A 58 5.57 2.62 -15.15
C ALA A 58 4.10 2.89 -14.81
N SER A 59 3.18 2.05 -15.30
CA SER A 59 1.74 2.16 -15.01
C SER A 59 1.43 1.81 -13.54
N ALA A 60 2.10 0.80 -12.99
CA ALA A 60 2.02 0.47 -11.57
C ALA A 60 2.52 1.65 -10.70
N PHE A 61 3.65 2.26 -11.04
CA PHE A 61 4.18 3.42 -10.31
C PHE A 61 3.27 4.66 -10.40
N ARG A 62 2.65 4.93 -11.56
CA ARG A 62 1.65 6.01 -11.67
C ARG A 62 0.47 5.77 -10.72
N THR A 63 0.02 4.52 -10.63
CA THR A 63 -1.05 4.14 -9.70
C THR A 63 -0.60 4.28 -8.25
N LEU A 64 0.65 3.92 -7.93
CA LEU A 64 1.24 4.05 -6.60
C LEU A 64 1.32 5.52 -6.12
N LYS A 65 1.50 6.47 -7.04
CA LYS A 65 1.53 7.91 -6.72
C LYS A 65 0.28 8.35 -5.93
N MET A 66 -0.89 7.75 -6.19
CA MET A 66 -2.13 8.06 -5.46
C MET A 66 -2.00 7.85 -3.95
N LEU A 67 -1.28 6.80 -3.52
CA LEU A 67 -1.02 6.53 -2.11
C LEU A 67 -0.09 7.60 -1.52
N ASN A 68 0.98 7.95 -2.22
CA ASN A 68 1.91 8.99 -1.78
C ASN A 68 1.20 10.34 -1.64
N ASP A 69 0.38 10.70 -2.62
CA ASP A 69 -0.41 11.94 -2.60
C ASP A 69 -1.40 11.97 -1.44
N PHE A 70 -2.01 10.83 -1.10
CA PHE A 70 -2.87 10.73 0.06
C PHE A 70 -2.10 10.92 1.38
N LEU A 71 -0.98 10.21 1.56
CA LEU A 71 -0.18 10.28 2.78
C LEU A 71 0.43 11.68 2.98
N ASN A 72 0.87 12.32 1.89
CA ASN A 72 1.43 13.68 1.94
C ASN A 72 0.42 14.75 2.34
N LYS A 73 -0.90 14.50 2.30
CA LYS A 73 -1.90 15.44 2.82
C LYS A 73 -1.87 15.59 4.34
N ALA A 74 -1.28 14.62 5.04
CA ALA A 74 -1.20 14.61 6.50
C ALA A 74 0.11 15.21 7.03
N LEU A 75 1.03 15.62 6.14
CA LEU A 75 2.28 16.32 6.46
C LEU A 75 2.07 17.84 6.37
#